data_AF-A0A8J6UM94-F1
#
_entry.id   AF-A0A8J6UM94-F1
#
_cell.length_a   1.000
_cell.length_b   1.000
_cell.length_c   1.000
_cell.angle_alpha   90.00
_cell.angle_beta   90.00
_cell.angle_gamma   90.00
#
_symmetry.space_group_name_H-M   'P 1'
#
loop_
_entity.id
_entity.type
_entity.pdbx_description
1 polymer ?
#
loop_
_entity_poly.entity_id
_entity_poly.type
_entity_poly.pdbx_seq_one_letter_code
_entity_poly.pdbx_strand_id
1 'polypeptide(L)'
;MIKVLQAPIDPVVVRQKFSIVGTTSPENAGKAIGLTIDDQIKTSGPVVGADGAWRVEFVFLQPGNRQLEVAIANESVDVPIEVVAEAVKPIISPRLRFAPLPQNVRAEEAFILRGFADSYQEGDQLILRADKTIELARPRVQAGQWQASLLFHGSGKRLIEIIGSDQDRAQTTLEVQPAALQVLPRSIWTSKPTPSDVANLQPRRITMHHTFVSPTLAPSANQSQEIQRMRQLWQSHVGGNGWSDIGYHYVIMPSGRIYEARFERKRGAHDVINDGLGIAFDGVYTSATISPAQFQSAVALCTTLCKRYGIDDPVKLVPTPTNAFGIRQLPRICAHRDRVQTECPGSGGGRTIRLEEIRQAVRQRL
;
A
#
# COMPACT_ATOMS: atom_id res chain seq x y z
N MET A 1 6.02 65.31 22.89
CA MET A 1 6.23 65.14 21.44
C MET A 1 6.53 63.70 21.11
N ILE A 2 5.52 63.03 20.56
CA ILE A 2 5.62 61.71 19.93
C ILE A 2 6.70 61.72 18.84
N LYS A 3 7.52 60.67 18.81
CA LYS A 3 8.58 60.46 17.82
C LYS A 3 8.59 59.02 17.38
N VAL A 4 8.75 58.79 16.08
CA VAL A 4 9.00 57.46 15.52
C VAL A 4 10.52 57.24 15.48
N LEU A 5 10.98 56.13 16.05
CA LEU A 5 12.39 55.73 16.05
C LEU A 5 12.68 54.66 14.99
N GLN A 6 11.68 53.80 14.71
CA GLN A 6 11.80 52.73 13.73
C GLN A 6 10.48 52.54 13.00
N ALA A 7 10.53 52.57 11.67
CA ALA A 7 9.47 52.18 10.76
C ALA A 7 10.11 51.50 9.53
N PRO A 8 9.36 50.67 8.77
CA PRO A 8 9.83 50.13 7.50
C PRO A 8 10.26 51.24 6.54
N ILE A 9 11.48 51.13 6.01
CA ILE A 9 11.99 52.03 4.96
C ILE A 9 11.74 51.41 3.58
N ASP A 10 11.87 50.09 3.49
CA ASP A 10 11.56 49.32 2.28
C ASP A 10 10.08 48.88 2.27
N PRO A 11 9.50 48.62 1.08
CA PRO A 11 8.15 48.08 0.97
C PRO A 11 7.96 46.80 1.79
N VAL A 12 6.84 46.72 2.51
CA VAL A 12 6.45 45.55 3.29
C VAL A 12 5.65 44.59 2.41
N VAL A 13 5.97 43.30 2.44
CA VAL A 13 5.20 42.30 1.70
C VAL A 13 3.87 41.99 2.41
N VAL A 14 2.79 41.76 1.67
CA VAL A 14 1.52 41.27 2.23
C VAL A 14 1.76 40.06 3.15
N ARG A 15 1.11 40.06 4.33
CA ARG A 15 1.26 39.08 5.43
C ARG A 15 2.61 39.08 6.16
N GLN A 16 3.57 39.94 5.78
CA GLN A 16 4.78 40.15 6.56
C GLN A 16 4.45 40.89 7.85
N LYS A 17 4.94 40.37 8.98
CA LYS A 17 4.87 41.07 10.27
C LYS A 17 6.01 42.08 10.36
N PHE A 18 5.70 43.27 10.85
CA PHE A 18 6.69 44.28 11.17
C PHE A 18 6.24 45.08 12.39
N SER A 19 7.12 45.91 12.94
CA SER A 19 6.79 46.79 14.05
C SER A 19 7.18 48.23 13.76
N ILE A 20 6.41 49.14 14.36
CA ILE A 20 6.76 50.56 14.44
C ILE A 20 7.06 50.83 15.91
N VAL A 21 8.19 51.47 16.15
CA VAL A 21 8.70 51.77 17.50
C VAL A 21 8.92 53.27 17.59
N GLY A 22 8.60 53.84 18.74
CA GLY A 22 8.83 55.24 19.00
C GLY A 22 8.89 55.59 20.48
N THR A 23 8.99 56.88 20.76
CA THR A 23 8.97 57.44 22.12
C THR A 23 7.97 58.59 22.21
N THR A 24 7.56 58.89 23.43
CA THR A 24 6.79 60.09 23.78
C THR A 24 7.21 60.55 25.19
N SER A 25 6.54 61.56 25.73
CA SER A 25 6.77 62.02 27.10
C SER A 25 6.42 60.90 28.10
N PRO A 26 7.25 60.64 29.13
CA PRO A 26 6.94 59.66 30.18
C PRO A 26 5.61 59.91 30.90
N GLU A 27 5.10 61.14 30.89
CA GLU A 27 3.76 61.49 31.43
C GLU A 27 2.60 60.83 30.66
N ASN A 28 2.87 60.28 29.48
CA ASN A 28 1.92 59.52 28.69
C ASN A 28 1.93 58.01 29.03
N ALA A 29 2.72 57.57 30.01
CA ALA A 29 2.74 56.19 30.46
C ALA A 29 1.33 55.66 30.78
N GLY A 30 1.02 54.48 30.29
CA GLY A 30 -0.30 53.83 30.45
C GLY A 30 -1.41 54.37 29.54
N LYS A 31 -1.18 55.43 28.75
CA LYS A 31 -2.16 55.88 27.75
C LYS A 31 -2.17 54.94 26.55
N ALA A 32 -3.35 54.67 26.00
CA ALA A 32 -3.52 53.86 24.81
C ALA A 32 -3.00 54.59 23.56
N ILE A 33 -2.44 53.84 22.63
CA ILE A 33 -2.00 54.33 21.33
C ILE A 33 -3.20 54.22 20.37
N GLY A 34 -3.68 55.35 19.87
CA GLY A 34 -4.66 55.39 18.78
C GLY A 34 -3.98 55.12 17.44
N LEU A 35 -4.64 54.35 16.58
CA LEU A 35 -4.14 54.01 15.25
C LEU A 35 -5.25 54.32 14.23
N THR A 36 -4.95 55.16 13.25
CA THR A 36 -5.82 55.40 12.09
C THR A 36 -5.10 54.94 10.84
N ILE A 37 -5.73 54.09 10.03
CA ILE A 37 -5.20 53.67 8.71
C ILE A 37 -6.07 54.29 7.62
N ASP A 38 -5.43 55.01 6.71
CA ASP A 38 -6.03 55.65 5.52
C ASP A 38 -7.25 56.53 5.86
N ASP A 39 -7.23 57.19 7.03
CA ASP A 39 -8.33 57.99 7.60
C ASP A 39 -9.67 57.25 7.79
N GLN A 40 -9.69 55.94 7.60
CA GLN A 40 -10.92 55.14 7.57
C GLN A 40 -11.00 54.16 8.73
N ILE A 41 -9.91 53.49 9.05
CA ILE A 41 -9.91 52.41 10.04
C ILE A 41 -9.28 52.94 11.33
N LYS A 42 -10.10 53.11 12.36
CA LYS A 42 -9.66 53.53 13.70
C LYS A 42 -9.64 52.34 14.65
N THR A 43 -8.51 52.15 15.32
CA THR A 43 -8.34 51.10 16.33
C THR A 43 -7.40 51.56 17.45
N SER A 44 -7.33 50.82 18.56
CA SER A 44 -6.40 51.09 19.65
C SER A 44 -5.33 50.01 19.71
N GLY A 45 -4.07 50.44 19.71
CA GLY A 45 -2.91 49.60 19.95
C GLY A 45 -2.60 49.40 21.43
N PRO A 46 -1.40 48.87 21.75
CA PRO A 46 -0.88 48.79 23.11
C PRO A 46 -0.82 50.14 23.83
N VAL A 47 -0.49 50.13 25.12
CA VAL A 47 -0.26 51.35 25.90
C VAL A 47 1.21 51.78 25.88
N VAL A 48 1.46 53.06 26.14
CA VAL A 48 2.82 53.59 26.31
C VAL A 48 3.47 53.03 27.57
N GLY A 49 4.73 52.61 27.47
CA GLY A 49 5.54 52.11 28.58
C GLY A 49 5.87 53.19 29.62
N ALA A 50 6.33 52.76 30.80
CA ALA A 50 6.65 53.66 31.92
C ALA A 50 7.77 54.67 31.62
N ASP A 51 8.64 54.34 30.68
CA ASP A 51 9.74 55.17 30.19
C ASP A 51 9.35 56.06 28.99
N GLY A 52 8.08 56.04 28.57
CA GLY A 52 7.59 56.74 27.40
C GLY A 52 7.84 56.00 26.07
N ALA A 53 8.41 54.79 26.09
CA ALA A 53 8.59 53.99 24.89
C ALA A 53 7.27 53.35 24.44
N TRP A 54 7.09 53.19 23.13
CA TRP A 54 5.93 52.52 22.56
C TRP A 54 6.31 51.67 21.35
N ARG A 55 5.56 50.59 21.13
CA ARG A 55 5.70 49.67 20.01
C ARG A 55 4.35 49.15 19.56
N VAL A 56 4.15 49.08 18.26
CA VAL A 56 2.96 48.48 17.65
C VAL A 56 3.40 47.48 16.57
N GLU A 57 2.79 46.31 16.55
CA GLU A 57 3.02 45.28 15.52
C GLU A 57 1.92 45.31 14.48
N PHE A 58 2.29 45.20 13.21
CA PHE A 58 1.39 45.27 12.07
C PHE A 58 1.55 44.08 11.14
N VAL A 59 0.44 43.74 10.48
CA VAL A 59 0.40 42.85 9.32
C VAL A 59 -0.67 43.36 8.36
N PHE A 60 -0.28 43.69 7.13
CA PHE A 60 -1.23 44.08 6.08
C PHE A 60 -1.63 42.86 5.25
N LEU A 61 -2.92 42.70 4.99
CA LEU A 61 -3.46 41.57 4.24
C LEU A 61 -3.65 41.85 2.75
N GLN A 62 -3.53 43.11 2.34
CA GLN A 62 -3.72 43.55 0.96
C GLN A 62 -2.65 44.59 0.59
N PRO A 63 -2.17 44.59 -0.66
CA PRO A 63 -1.19 45.54 -1.14
C PRO A 63 -1.79 46.94 -1.28
N GLY A 64 -0.92 47.94 -1.35
CA GLY A 64 -1.24 49.35 -1.53
C GLY A 64 -0.46 50.24 -0.56
N ASN A 65 -0.34 51.51 -0.93
CA ASN A 65 0.22 52.53 -0.06
C ASN A 65 -0.76 52.80 1.07
N ARG A 66 -0.25 52.87 2.29
CA ARG A 66 -1.01 53.11 3.52
C ARG A 66 -0.47 54.36 4.19
N GLN A 67 -1.37 55.20 4.66
CA GLN A 67 -1.05 56.27 5.61
C GLN A 67 -1.50 55.82 6.99
N LEU A 68 -0.55 55.58 7.89
CA LEU A 68 -0.83 55.19 9.27
C LEU A 68 -0.59 56.40 10.18
N GLU A 69 -1.65 56.91 10.78
CA GLU A 69 -1.55 57.86 11.89
C GLU A 69 -1.41 57.10 13.22
N VAL A 70 -0.38 57.45 14.00
CA VAL A 70 -0.19 56.99 15.38
C VAL A 70 -0.46 58.17 16.32
N ALA A 71 -1.49 58.07 17.15
CA ALA A 71 -1.92 59.11 18.06
C ALA A 71 -1.73 58.71 19.53
N ILE A 72 -1.17 59.60 20.35
CA ILE A 72 -1.00 59.41 21.80
C ILE A 72 -1.40 60.71 22.50
N ALA A 73 -2.41 60.64 23.37
CA ALA A 73 -3.02 61.81 24.01
C ALA A 73 -3.48 62.85 22.96
N ASN A 74 -2.85 64.02 22.92
CA ASN A 74 -3.20 65.12 22.02
C ASN A 74 -2.18 65.31 20.88
N GLU A 75 -1.26 64.36 20.69
CA GLU A 75 -0.24 64.39 19.65
C GLU A 75 -0.42 63.21 18.69
N SER A 76 -0.15 63.41 17.41
CA SER A 76 -0.11 62.32 16.42
C SER A 76 1.07 62.47 15.45
N VAL A 77 1.40 61.37 14.78
CA VAL A 77 2.43 61.30 13.73
C VAL A 77 1.99 60.35 12.62
N ASP A 78 2.18 60.78 11.38
CA ASP A 78 1.89 59.97 10.19
C ASP A 78 3.11 59.16 9.76
N VAL A 79 2.87 57.90 9.43
CA VAL A 79 3.86 56.93 8.96
C VAL A 79 3.38 56.34 7.63
N PRO A 80 3.96 56.75 6.49
CA PRO A 80 3.64 56.14 5.22
C PRO A 80 4.25 54.73 5.14
N ILE A 81 3.46 53.75 4.69
CA ILE A 81 3.89 52.36 4.50
C ILE A 81 3.50 51.91 3.09
N GLU A 82 4.48 51.53 2.28
CA GLU A 82 4.23 50.85 1.00
C GLU A 82 4.05 49.34 1.24
N VAL A 83 2.89 48.79 0.87
CA VAL A 83 2.63 47.34 0.96
C VAL A 83 2.59 46.73 -0.43
N VAL A 84 3.49 45.79 -0.73
CA VAL A 84 3.58 45.12 -2.03
C VAL A 84 3.03 43.70 -1.99
N ALA A 85 2.47 43.24 -3.12
CA ALA A 85 2.05 41.86 -3.26
C ALA A 85 3.25 40.90 -3.16
N GLU A 86 3.02 39.70 -2.65
CA GLU A 86 4.03 38.64 -2.69
C GLU A 86 4.38 38.34 -4.15
N ALA A 87 5.65 38.39 -4.50
CA ALA A 87 6.11 38.09 -5.85
C ALA A 87 5.77 36.62 -6.18
N VAL A 88 4.94 36.41 -7.20
CA VAL A 88 4.69 35.07 -7.74
C VAL A 88 5.99 34.56 -8.34
N LYS A 89 6.62 33.56 -7.72
CA LYS A 89 7.80 32.90 -8.30
C LYS A 89 7.41 32.32 -9.67
N PRO A 90 8.25 32.46 -10.71
CA PRO A 90 7.97 31.88 -12.02
C PRO A 90 7.75 30.38 -11.90
N ILE A 91 6.64 29.88 -12.48
CA ILE A 91 6.39 28.44 -12.62
C ILE A 91 7.34 27.94 -13.71
N ILE A 92 8.52 27.46 -13.31
CA ILE A 92 9.41 26.71 -14.21
C ILE A 92 8.73 25.36 -14.45
N SER A 93 8.50 25.00 -15.72
CA SER A 93 8.01 23.65 -16.05
C SER A 93 8.97 22.61 -15.45
N PRO A 94 8.46 21.53 -14.82
CA PRO A 94 9.34 20.52 -14.23
C PRO A 94 10.25 19.95 -15.32
N ARG A 95 11.55 19.98 -15.06
CA ARG A 95 12.57 19.52 -16.00
C ARG A 95 12.65 18.00 -16.04
N LEU A 96 12.23 17.36 -14.96
CA LEU A 96 12.06 15.92 -14.88
C LEU A 96 10.67 15.50 -15.32
N ARG A 97 10.58 14.42 -16.10
CA ARG A 97 9.31 13.83 -16.54
C ARG A 97 9.42 12.31 -16.60
N PHE A 98 8.32 11.61 -16.36
CA PHE A 98 8.25 10.16 -16.62
C PHE A 98 7.97 9.90 -18.10
N ALA A 99 8.61 8.89 -18.66
CA ALA A 99 8.17 8.28 -19.91
C ALA A 99 6.84 7.52 -19.68
N PRO A 100 6.13 7.07 -20.73
CA PRO A 100 4.96 6.21 -20.56
C PRO A 100 5.27 5.04 -19.62
N LEU A 101 4.39 4.85 -18.63
CA LEU A 101 4.63 3.86 -17.58
C LEU A 101 4.55 2.44 -18.14
N PRO A 102 5.38 1.52 -17.63
CA PRO A 102 5.26 0.11 -17.96
C PRO A 102 3.88 -0.41 -17.56
N GLN A 103 3.24 -1.15 -18.46
CA GLN A 103 2.01 -1.86 -18.17
C GLN A 103 2.33 -3.19 -17.47
N ASN A 104 1.42 -3.68 -16.62
CA ASN A 104 1.54 -4.99 -15.96
C ASN A 104 2.76 -5.16 -15.05
N VAL A 105 3.20 -4.11 -14.37
CA VAL A 105 4.20 -4.24 -13.30
C VAL A 105 3.64 -5.17 -12.23
N ARG A 106 4.39 -6.24 -11.89
CA ARG A 106 4.01 -7.20 -10.84
C ARG A 106 5.01 -7.18 -9.69
N ALA A 107 4.52 -7.53 -8.52
CA ALA A 107 5.39 -7.81 -7.40
C ALA A 107 6.31 -9.02 -7.73
N GLU A 108 7.52 -9.01 -7.19
CA GLU A 108 8.57 -10.01 -7.41
C GLU A 108 9.09 -10.14 -8.85
N GLU A 109 8.67 -9.25 -9.76
CA GLU A 109 9.19 -9.17 -11.13
C GLU A 109 9.96 -7.85 -11.33
N ALA A 110 11.20 -7.93 -11.82
CA ALA A 110 12.00 -6.75 -12.10
C ALA A 110 11.49 -6.04 -13.36
N PHE A 111 11.46 -4.72 -13.34
CA PHE A 111 11.05 -3.90 -14.48
C PHE A 111 11.88 -2.61 -14.57
N ILE A 112 11.90 -1.99 -15.75
CA ILE A 112 12.63 -0.73 -15.97
C ILE A 112 11.66 0.43 -15.96
N LEU A 113 11.91 1.43 -15.12
CA LEU A 113 11.26 2.72 -15.15
C LEU A 113 12.18 3.75 -15.81
N ARG A 114 11.62 4.64 -16.64
CA ARG A 114 12.37 5.60 -17.46
C ARG A 114 11.72 6.97 -17.44
N GLY A 115 12.51 7.97 -17.81
CA GLY A 115 12.00 9.31 -18.06
C GLY A 115 13.03 10.24 -18.68
N PHE A 116 12.66 11.51 -18.72
CA PHE A 116 13.41 12.60 -19.33
C PHE A 116 13.89 13.55 -18.24
N ALA A 117 15.05 14.17 -18.47
CA ALA A 117 15.70 15.14 -17.61
C ALA A 117 16.20 16.32 -18.45
N ASP A 118 15.29 17.23 -18.77
CA ASP A 118 15.58 18.40 -19.59
C ASP A 118 16.56 19.33 -18.85
N SER A 119 17.62 19.82 -19.52
CA SER A 119 18.59 20.75 -18.91
C SER A 119 19.40 20.20 -17.71
N TYR A 120 19.44 18.87 -17.53
CA TYR A 120 20.43 18.20 -16.68
C TYR A 120 21.69 17.87 -17.47
N GLN A 121 22.85 17.83 -16.80
CA GLN A 121 24.12 17.45 -17.40
C GLN A 121 24.28 15.93 -17.46
N GLU A 122 25.10 15.46 -18.40
CA GLU A 122 25.48 14.05 -18.48
C GLU A 122 26.12 13.60 -17.15
N GLY A 123 25.61 12.51 -16.59
CA GLY A 123 26.10 11.95 -15.34
C GLY A 123 25.49 12.55 -14.07
N ASP A 124 24.65 13.59 -14.15
CA ASP A 124 23.91 14.12 -13.01
C ASP A 124 23.14 12.99 -12.31
N GLN A 125 23.26 12.92 -10.98
CA GLN A 125 22.60 11.89 -10.19
C GLN A 125 21.24 12.40 -9.69
N LEU A 126 20.20 11.59 -9.92
CA LEU A 126 18.85 11.83 -9.42
C LEU A 126 18.53 10.86 -8.27
N ILE A 127 17.43 11.11 -7.56
CA ILE A 127 16.88 10.21 -6.55
C ILE A 127 15.49 9.77 -7.00
N LEU A 128 15.30 8.46 -7.09
CA LEU A 128 14.00 7.84 -7.35
C LEU A 128 13.46 7.24 -6.05
N ARG A 129 12.25 7.61 -5.67
CA ARG A 129 11.64 7.27 -4.37
C ARG A 129 10.22 6.75 -4.55
N ALA A 130 9.82 5.80 -3.70
CA ALA A 130 8.44 5.37 -3.51
C ALA A 130 7.87 5.92 -2.20
N ASP A 131 6.58 6.25 -2.23
CA ASP A 131 5.74 6.54 -1.07
C ASP A 131 6.36 7.59 -0.12
N LYS A 132 7.05 8.58 -0.73
CA LYS A 132 7.74 9.71 -0.08
C LYS A 132 8.92 9.39 0.82
N THR A 133 9.14 8.14 1.19
CA THR A 133 10.17 7.76 2.18
C THR A 133 11.14 6.69 1.71
N ILE A 134 10.77 5.89 0.71
CA ILE A 134 11.55 4.71 0.31
C ILE A 134 12.39 5.03 -0.91
N GLU A 135 13.69 5.28 -0.73
CA GLU A 135 14.60 5.40 -1.87
C GLU A 135 14.68 4.07 -2.62
N LEU A 136 14.35 4.11 -3.91
CA LEU A 136 14.36 2.95 -4.80
C LEU A 136 15.67 2.82 -5.57
N ALA A 137 16.19 3.94 -6.06
CA ALA A 137 17.39 3.99 -6.89
C ALA A 137 17.96 5.40 -7.00
N ARG A 138 19.21 5.49 -7.46
CA ARG A 138 19.88 6.75 -7.83
C ARG A 138 20.31 6.75 -9.30
N PRO A 139 19.36 6.89 -10.25
CA PRO A 139 19.70 6.86 -11.66
C PRO A 139 20.55 8.07 -12.04
N ARG A 140 21.42 7.89 -13.04
CA ARG A 140 22.18 9.00 -13.63
C ARG A 140 21.55 9.42 -14.95
N VAL A 141 21.64 10.71 -15.24
CA VAL A 141 21.22 11.27 -16.52
C VAL A 141 22.18 10.82 -17.61
N GLN A 142 21.64 10.24 -18.67
CA GLN A 142 22.35 9.85 -19.88
C GLN A 142 21.57 10.30 -21.11
N ALA A 143 22.20 11.11 -21.96
CA ALA A 143 21.57 11.68 -23.16
C ALA A 143 20.21 12.35 -22.88
N GLY A 144 20.11 13.11 -21.78
CA GLY A 144 18.88 13.79 -21.36
C GLY A 144 17.77 12.85 -20.84
N GLN A 145 18.09 11.58 -20.58
CA GLN A 145 17.16 10.58 -20.04
C GLN A 145 17.67 9.98 -18.74
N TRP A 146 16.78 9.36 -17.98
CA TRP A 146 17.14 8.56 -16.82
C TRP A 146 16.39 7.24 -16.87
N GLN A 147 16.98 6.20 -16.28
CA GLN A 147 16.34 4.89 -16.11
C GLN A 147 16.81 4.18 -14.84
N ALA A 148 15.94 3.35 -14.27
CA ALA A 148 16.26 2.50 -13.13
C ALA A 148 15.58 1.12 -13.27
N SER A 149 16.30 0.05 -12.91
CA SER A 149 15.73 -1.28 -12.75
C SER A 149 15.20 -1.44 -11.33
N LEU A 150 13.92 -1.79 -11.20
CA LEU A 150 13.18 -1.80 -9.95
C LEU A 150 12.54 -3.16 -9.70
N LEU A 151 12.35 -3.50 -8.42
CA LEU A 151 11.64 -4.68 -7.95
C LEU A 151 10.77 -4.27 -6.76
N PHE A 152 9.48 -4.61 -6.79
CA PHE A 152 8.60 -4.43 -5.64
C PHE A 152 8.27 -5.78 -5.03
N HIS A 153 8.40 -5.93 -3.71
CA HIS A 153 8.03 -7.18 -3.00
C HIS A 153 6.53 -7.29 -2.67
N GLY A 154 5.75 -6.25 -2.96
CA GLY A 154 4.34 -6.18 -2.62
C GLY A 154 3.56 -5.43 -3.67
N SER A 155 2.30 -5.84 -3.86
CA SER A 155 1.36 -5.20 -4.77
C SER A 155 0.72 -3.94 -4.21
N GLY A 156 -0.04 -3.25 -5.06
CA GLY A 156 -0.83 -2.07 -4.78
C GLY A 156 -0.29 -0.82 -5.47
N LYS A 157 -1.05 0.25 -5.32
CA LYS A 157 -0.72 1.60 -5.78
C LYS A 157 0.54 2.13 -5.06
N ARG A 158 1.47 2.69 -5.81
CA ARG A 158 2.73 3.31 -5.32
C ARG A 158 2.86 4.72 -5.86
N LEU A 159 3.12 5.70 -4.99
CA LEU A 159 3.49 7.05 -5.40
C LEU A 159 4.98 7.05 -5.71
N ILE A 160 5.35 7.28 -6.97
CA ILE A 160 6.74 7.32 -7.41
C ILE A 160 7.16 8.76 -7.65
N GLU A 161 8.31 9.16 -7.11
CA GLU A 161 8.90 10.48 -7.28
C GLU A 161 10.31 10.34 -7.86
N ILE A 162 10.61 11.10 -8.92
CA ILE A 162 11.99 11.35 -9.37
C ILE A 162 12.36 12.77 -8.95
N ILE A 163 13.51 12.95 -8.32
CA ILE A 163 13.93 14.19 -7.65
C ILE A 163 15.34 14.51 -8.10
N GLY A 164 15.54 15.70 -8.65
CA GLY A 164 16.89 16.25 -8.87
C GLY A 164 17.23 17.36 -7.88
N SER A 165 16.23 18.08 -7.38
CA SER A 165 16.37 19.03 -6.28
C SER A 165 15.05 19.25 -5.53
N ASP A 166 15.06 20.04 -4.46
CA ASP A 166 13.82 20.38 -3.74
C ASP A 166 12.79 21.08 -4.63
N GLN A 167 13.25 21.86 -5.60
CA GLN A 167 12.44 22.65 -6.51
C GLN A 167 12.11 21.93 -7.82
N ASP A 168 12.75 20.79 -8.11
CA ASP A 168 12.56 20.05 -9.36
C ASP A 168 12.40 18.55 -9.11
N ARG A 169 11.13 18.15 -9.18
CA ARG A 169 10.67 16.78 -9.00
C ARG A 169 9.49 16.50 -9.93
N ALA A 170 9.36 15.25 -10.33
CA ALA A 170 8.15 14.76 -10.97
C ALA A 170 7.56 13.61 -10.16
N GLN A 171 6.23 13.51 -10.16
CA GLN A 171 5.51 12.44 -9.48
C GLN A 171 4.63 11.69 -10.46
N THR A 172 4.47 10.40 -10.21
CA THR A 172 3.50 9.57 -10.92
C THR A 172 2.98 8.50 -9.98
N THR A 173 1.92 7.82 -10.38
CA THR A 173 1.42 6.66 -9.64
C THR A 173 1.56 5.40 -10.48
N LEU A 174 2.15 4.36 -9.88
CA LEU A 174 2.31 3.06 -10.48
C LEU A 174 1.43 2.04 -9.74
N GLU A 175 0.62 1.28 -10.46
CA GLU A 175 -0.12 0.16 -9.90
C GLU A 175 0.72 -1.12 -10.01
N VAL A 176 1.17 -1.66 -8.88
CA VAL A 176 1.90 -2.93 -8.83
C VAL A 176 0.89 -4.06 -8.66
N GLN A 177 0.72 -4.90 -9.67
CA GLN A 177 -0.12 -6.07 -9.59
C GLN A 177 0.49 -7.11 -8.61
N PRO A 178 -0.33 -7.99 -8.02
CA PRO A 178 0.18 -9.17 -7.32
C PRO A 178 1.16 -9.96 -8.18
N ALA A 179 2.14 -10.61 -7.54
CA ALA A 179 3.05 -11.52 -8.21
C ALA A 179 2.24 -12.56 -9.02
N ALA A 180 2.74 -12.93 -10.20
CA ALA A 180 2.10 -13.98 -10.98
C ALA A 180 2.01 -15.26 -10.14
N LEU A 181 0.84 -15.90 -10.12
CA LEU A 181 0.66 -17.14 -9.40
C LEU A 181 1.56 -18.22 -10.02
N GLN A 182 2.64 -18.57 -9.33
CA GLN A 182 3.48 -19.69 -9.72
C GLN A 182 2.95 -20.98 -9.08
N VAL A 183 2.42 -21.87 -9.91
CA VAL A 183 2.11 -23.24 -9.52
C VAL A 183 3.21 -24.13 -10.06
N LEU A 184 3.92 -24.79 -9.15
CA LEU A 184 5.00 -25.70 -9.49
C LEU A 184 4.43 -27.01 -10.06
N PRO A 185 4.85 -27.41 -11.27
CA PRO A 185 4.20 -28.52 -11.97
C PRO A 185 4.53 -29.85 -11.33
N ARG A 186 3.64 -30.83 -11.48
CA ARG A 186 3.80 -32.16 -10.89
C ARG A 186 5.15 -32.81 -11.20
N SER A 187 5.66 -32.56 -12.40
CA SER A 187 6.93 -33.10 -12.90
C SER A 187 8.15 -32.74 -12.05
N ILE A 188 8.12 -31.68 -11.24
CA ILE A 188 9.26 -31.33 -10.39
C ILE A 188 9.45 -32.29 -9.22
N TRP A 189 8.38 -32.95 -8.76
CA TRP A 189 8.43 -33.82 -7.59
C TRP A 189 8.21 -35.30 -7.92
N THR A 190 7.60 -35.63 -9.05
CA THR A 190 7.44 -37.02 -9.51
C THR A 190 7.42 -37.14 -11.02
N SER A 191 7.94 -38.26 -11.55
CA SER A 191 7.78 -38.64 -12.96
C SER A 191 6.48 -39.42 -13.22
N LYS A 192 5.76 -39.85 -12.17
CA LYS A 192 4.53 -40.63 -12.30
C LYS A 192 3.35 -39.70 -12.62
N PRO A 193 2.68 -39.84 -13.78
CA PRO A 193 1.49 -39.04 -14.09
C PRO A 193 0.32 -39.40 -13.16
N THR A 194 -0.71 -38.56 -13.10
CA THR A 194 -1.99 -38.98 -12.52
C THR A 194 -2.56 -40.12 -13.37
N PRO A 195 -3.05 -41.23 -12.76
CA PRO A 195 -3.59 -42.36 -13.50
C PRO A 195 -4.76 -41.95 -14.42
N SER A 196 -4.76 -42.49 -15.64
CA SER A 196 -5.70 -42.11 -16.70
C SER A 196 -7.11 -42.67 -16.47
N ASP A 197 -7.22 -43.78 -15.74
CA ASP A 197 -8.44 -44.51 -15.39
C ASP A 197 -9.25 -43.85 -14.26
N VAL A 198 -8.67 -42.88 -13.55
CA VAL A 198 -9.42 -42.05 -12.60
C VAL A 198 -10.53 -41.30 -13.33
N ALA A 199 -11.74 -41.30 -12.75
CA ALA A 199 -12.89 -40.61 -13.31
C ALA A 199 -12.60 -39.11 -13.55
N ASN A 200 -13.18 -38.54 -14.61
CA ASN A 200 -13.06 -37.12 -14.88
C ASN A 200 -13.82 -36.29 -13.83
N LEU A 201 -13.32 -35.08 -13.56
CA LEU A 201 -13.91 -34.11 -12.66
C LEU A 201 -14.29 -32.85 -13.44
N GLN A 202 -15.49 -32.34 -13.19
CA GLN A 202 -15.87 -30.97 -13.51
C GLN A 202 -15.99 -30.20 -12.19
N PRO A 203 -14.95 -29.45 -11.80
CA PRO A 203 -14.94 -28.72 -10.54
C PRO A 203 -16.13 -27.78 -10.39
N ARG A 204 -16.84 -27.91 -9.28
CA ARG A 204 -17.93 -27.00 -8.89
C ARG A 204 -17.67 -26.29 -7.57
N ARG A 205 -16.62 -26.68 -6.85
CA ARG A 205 -16.27 -26.18 -5.52
C ARG A 205 -14.81 -26.47 -5.23
N ILE A 206 -14.31 -25.84 -4.18
CA ILE A 206 -12.99 -26.06 -3.61
C ILE A 206 -13.20 -26.52 -2.15
N THR A 207 -12.66 -27.67 -1.78
CA THR A 207 -12.59 -28.16 -0.40
C THR A 207 -11.18 -27.90 0.15
N MET A 208 -11.12 -27.22 1.29
CA MET A 208 -9.87 -26.91 1.98
C MET A 208 -9.50 -28.00 2.99
N HIS A 209 -8.23 -28.41 2.95
CA HIS A 209 -7.64 -29.45 3.78
C HIS A 209 -6.37 -28.94 4.48
N HIS A 210 -5.96 -29.61 5.55
CA HIS A 210 -4.55 -29.67 5.93
C HIS A 210 -4.00 -31.07 5.64
N THR A 211 -2.68 -31.25 5.60
CA THR A 211 -2.08 -32.57 5.40
C THR A 211 -1.99 -33.38 6.68
N PHE A 212 -2.00 -32.71 7.85
CA PHE A 212 -1.77 -33.31 9.16
C PHE A 212 -0.38 -33.98 9.30
N VAL A 213 0.58 -33.58 8.48
CA VAL A 213 1.96 -34.11 8.56
C VAL A 213 2.77 -33.32 9.57
N SER A 214 3.30 -34.03 10.56
CA SER A 214 4.15 -33.50 11.64
C SER A 214 5.62 -33.97 11.48
N PRO A 215 6.61 -33.11 11.78
CA PRO A 215 6.48 -31.69 12.08
C PRO A 215 6.06 -30.87 10.85
N THR A 216 5.35 -29.76 11.04
CA THR A 216 5.13 -28.78 9.97
C THR A 216 6.47 -28.21 9.53
N LEU A 217 6.70 -28.07 8.21
CA LEU A 217 7.93 -27.47 7.70
C LEU A 217 8.03 -25.98 8.11
N ALA A 218 9.25 -25.48 8.25
CA ALA A 218 9.47 -24.06 8.46
C ALA A 218 9.08 -23.25 7.21
N PRO A 219 8.55 -22.01 7.34
CA PRO A 219 8.31 -21.14 6.18
C PRO A 219 9.56 -20.85 5.33
N SER A 220 10.76 -20.97 5.93
CA SER A 220 12.05 -20.84 5.27
C SER A 220 12.56 -22.12 4.60
N ALA A 221 11.81 -23.22 4.64
CA ALA A 221 12.19 -24.47 3.97
C ALA A 221 12.51 -24.20 2.50
N ASN A 222 13.51 -24.89 1.97
CA ASN A 222 13.87 -24.77 0.56
C ASN A 222 13.02 -25.72 -0.31
N GLN A 223 13.10 -25.55 -1.63
CA GLN A 223 12.29 -26.34 -2.57
C GLN A 223 12.59 -27.84 -2.50
N SER A 224 13.83 -28.24 -2.21
CA SER A 224 14.21 -29.66 -2.11
C SER A 224 13.50 -30.36 -0.95
N GLN A 225 13.45 -29.71 0.22
CA GLN A 225 12.72 -30.21 1.39
C GLN A 225 11.22 -30.38 1.12
N GLU A 226 10.63 -29.44 0.39
CA GLU A 226 9.21 -29.49 0.03
C GLU A 226 8.91 -30.55 -1.05
N ILE A 227 9.81 -30.75 -2.01
CA ILE A 227 9.71 -31.86 -2.97
C ILE A 227 9.73 -33.20 -2.23
N GLN A 228 10.59 -33.35 -1.22
CA GLN A 228 10.59 -34.53 -0.36
C GLN A 228 9.27 -34.68 0.40
N ARG A 229 8.69 -33.58 0.91
CA ARG A 229 7.36 -33.57 1.54
C ARG A 229 6.25 -34.01 0.58
N MET A 230 6.26 -33.55 -0.68
CA MET A 230 5.31 -34.00 -1.70
C MET A 230 5.41 -35.51 -1.94
N ARG A 231 6.62 -36.05 -2.05
CA ARG A 231 6.85 -37.50 -2.21
C ARG A 231 6.39 -38.29 -0.98
N GLN A 232 6.60 -37.77 0.22
CA GLN A 232 6.11 -38.37 1.46
C GLN A 232 4.58 -38.45 1.49
N LEU A 233 3.89 -37.36 1.13
CA LEU A 233 2.42 -37.32 1.02
C LEU A 233 1.92 -38.33 0.00
N TRP A 234 2.56 -38.39 -1.17
CA TRP A 234 2.23 -39.34 -2.22
C TRP A 234 2.41 -40.80 -1.76
N GLN A 235 3.54 -41.11 -1.12
CA GLN A 235 3.82 -42.46 -0.61
C GLN A 235 2.84 -42.88 0.49
N SER A 236 2.46 -41.95 1.38
CA SER A 236 1.44 -42.20 2.40
C SER A 236 0.08 -42.55 1.76
N HIS A 237 -0.35 -41.80 0.75
CA HIS A 237 -1.62 -42.05 0.08
C HIS A 237 -1.61 -43.32 -0.78
N VAL A 238 -0.56 -43.55 -1.56
CA VAL A 238 -0.49 -44.69 -2.49
C VAL A 238 -0.05 -45.96 -1.77
N GLY A 239 1.07 -45.90 -1.06
CA GLY A 239 1.62 -47.06 -0.35
C GLY A 239 0.95 -47.35 0.99
N GLY A 240 0.42 -46.33 1.68
CA GLY A 240 -0.27 -46.48 2.96
C GLY A 240 -1.77 -46.73 2.79
N ASN A 241 -2.49 -45.79 2.16
CA ASN A 241 -3.94 -45.88 2.02
C ASN A 241 -4.42 -46.75 0.84
N GLY A 242 -3.52 -47.16 -0.06
CA GLY A 242 -3.87 -47.91 -1.27
C GLY A 242 -4.58 -47.08 -2.35
N TRP A 243 -4.48 -45.75 -2.31
CA TRP A 243 -5.11 -44.88 -3.31
C TRP A 243 -4.33 -44.90 -4.63
N SER A 244 -5.01 -44.59 -5.73
CA SER A 244 -4.37 -44.57 -7.06
C SER A 244 -3.33 -43.45 -7.23
N ASP A 245 -3.47 -42.36 -6.48
CA ASP A 245 -2.56 -41.21 -6.50
C ASP A 245 -2.71 -40.40 -5.20
N ILE A 246 -1.90 -39.34 -5.04
CA ILE A 246 -2.12 -38.32 -4.01
C ILE A 246 -3.56 -37.79 -4.07
N GLY A 247 -4.26 -37.70 -2.93
CA GLY A 247 -5.70 -37.40 -2.89
C GLY A 247 -6.08 -35.95 -3.22
N TYR A 248 -5.16 -35.00 -3.00
CA TYR A 248 -5.36 -33.57 -3.24
C TYR A 248 -4.99 -33.17 -4.67
N HIS A 249 -5.56 -32.06 -5.15
CA HIS A 249 -5.22 -31.47 -6.45
C HIS A 249 -4.08 -30.46 -6.35
N TYR A 250 -4.03 -29.74 -5.23
CA TYR A 250 -2.97 -28.78 -4.92
C TYR A 250 -2.51 -28.91 -3.47
N VAL A 251 -1.22 -28.69 -3.22
CA VAL A 251 -0.64 -28.59 -1.88
C VAL A 251 0.09 -27.25 -1.75
N ILE A 252 -0.20 -26.50 -0.69
CA ILE A 252 0.42 -25.20 -0.38
C ILE A 252 1.36 -25.38 0.82
N MET A 253 2.65 -25.23 0.58
CA MET A 253 3.70 -25.37 1.59
C MET A 253 3.77 -24.13 2.50
N PRO A 254 4.31 -24.24 3.73
CA PRO A 254 4.53 -23.11 4.63
C PRO A 254 5.28 -21.92 4.02
N SER A 255 6.14 -22.14 3.02
CA SER A 255 6.83 -21.08 2.25
C SER A 255 5.91 -20.28 1.32
N GLY A 256 4.69 -20.75 1.07
CA GLY A 256 3.77 -20.24 0.06
C GLY A 256 3.86 -20.95 -1.30
N ARG A 257 4.91 -21.74 -1.57
CA ARG A 257 4.99 -22.48 -2.83
C ARG A 257 3.81 -23.45 -3.00
N ILE A 258 3.22 -23.44 -4.18
CA ILE A 258 2.07 -24.25 -4.55
C ILE A 258 2.54 -25.35 -5.48
N TYR A 259 2.23 -26.59 -5.15
CA TYR A 259 2.56 -27.76 -5.97
C TYR A 259 1.30 -28.35 -6.59
N GLU A 260 1.35 -28.59 -7.90
CA GLU A 260 0.38 -29.46 -8.56
C GLU A 260 0.53 -30.88 -8.02
N ALA A 261 -0.58 -31.44 -7.53
CA ALA A 261 -0.65 -32.79 -7.01
C ALA A 261 -1.38 -33.68 -8.02
N ARG A 262 -2.60 -34.12 -7.74
CA ARG A 262 -3.44 -34.82 -8.71
C ARG A 262 -3.94 -33.85 -9.78
N PHE A 263 -3.97 -34.28 -11.04
CA PHE A 263 -4.47 -33.45 -12.14
C PHE A 263 -5.90 -32.95 -11.86
N GLU A 264 -6.13 -31.64 -11.94
CA GLU A 264 -7.36 -30.96 -11.51
C GLU A 264 -8.63 -31.34 -12.29
N ARG A 265 -8.51 -32.02 -13.44
CA ARG A 265 -9.66 -32.58 -14.21
C ARG A 265 -9.91 -34.06 -13.93
N LYS A 266 -9.21 -34.65 -12.95
CA LYS A 266 -9.40 -36.02 -12.48
C LYS A 266 -9.92 -36.00 -11.06
N ARG A 267 -10.85 -36.88 -10.73
CA ARG A 267 -11.48 -36.96 -9.41
C ARG A 267 -10.43 -37.15 -8.31
N GLY A 268 -10.55 -36.39 -7.23
CA GLY A 268 -9.72 -36.50 -6.03
C GLY A 268 -10.01 -37.73 -5.17
N ALA A 269 -9.31 -37.83 -4.04
CA ALA A 269 -9.58 -38.80 -2.98
C ALA A 269 -9.42 -38.15 -1.59
N HIS A 270 -9.94 -36.94 -1.42
CA HIS A 270 -9.69 -36.08 -0.27
C HIS A 270 -10.88 -35.91 0.68
N ASP A 271 -12.15 -36.03 0.25
CA ASP A 271 -13.33 -35.76 1.10
C ASP A 271 -14.50 -36.75 0.94
N VAL A 272 -14.20 -37.99 0.51
CA VAL A 272 -15.13 -39.09 0.19
C VAL A 272 -16.04 -38.82 -1.02
N ILE A 273 -16.70 -37.66 -1.07
CA ILE A 273 -17.61 -37.29 -2.16
C ILE A 273 -16.84 -36.90 -3.43
N ASN A 274 -15.70 -36.23 -3.28
CA ASN A 274 -14.71 -35.90 -4.32
C ASN A 274 -15.30 -35.21 -5.56
N ASP A 275 -16.30 -34.36 -5.38
CA ASP A 275 -17.02 -33.64 -6.44
C ASP A 275 -16.52 -32.18 -6.64
N GLY A 276 -15.30 -31.90 -6.18
CA GLY A 276 -14.65 -30.61 -6.27
C GLY A 276 -13.13 -30.73 -6.23
N LEU A 277 -12.46 -29.57 -6.28
CA LEU A 277 -11.02 -29.50 -6.10
C LEU A 277 -10.66 -29.60 -4.62
N GLY A 278 -9.51 -30.17 -4.34
CA GLY A 278 -9.00 -30.39 -2.99
C GLY A 278 -7.67 -29.66 -2.85
N ILE A 279 -7.63 -28.65 -1.99
CA ILE A 279 -6.43 -27.85 -1.73
C ILE A 279 -6.00 -28.12 -0.29
N ALA A 280 -4.77 -28.61 -0.10
CA ALA A 280 -4.25 -28.92 1.22
C ALA A 280 -3.15 -27.93 1.63
N PHE A 281 -3.23 -27.39 2.85
CA PHE A 281 -2.12 -26.73 3.51
C PHE A 281 -1.21 -27.79 4.14
N ASP A 282 0.07 -27.82 3.78
CA ASP A 282 1.00 -28.75 4.41
C ASP A 282 1.29 -28.35 5.86
N GLY A 283 1.02 -29.27 6.80
CA GLY A 283 1.23 -29.08 8.23
C GLY A 283 0.05 -29.54 9.09
N VAL A 284 0.18 -29.29 10.40
CA VAL A 284 -0.86 -29.53 11.43
C VAL A 284 -1.40 -28.19 11.92
N TYR A 285 -2.68 -27.92 11.66
CA TYR A 285 -3.34 -26.64 11.97
C TYR A 285 -4.51 -26.78 12.94
N THR A 286 -4.48 -27.76 13.83
CA THR A 286 -5.50 -27.92 14.89
C THR A 286 -5.42 -26.82 15.95
N SER A 287 -4.23 -26.23 16.15
CA SER A 287 -4.00 -25.10 17.06
C SER A 287 -3.19 -23.97 16.43
N ALA A 288 -2.19 -24.28 15.61
CA ALA A 288 -1.38 -23.31 14.88
C ALA A 288 -2.13 -22.71 13.69
N THR A 289 -1.80 -21.47 13.31
CA THR A 289 -2.32 -20.81 12.12
C THR A 289 -1.42 -21.04 10.90
N ILE A 290 -1.99 -20.98 9.69
CA ILE A 290 -1.20 -21.01 8.44
C ILE A 290 -0.29 -19.79 8.34
N SER A 291 0.83 -19.94 7.63
CA SER A 291 1.75 -18.82 7.39
C SER A 291 1.10 -17.71 6.55
N PRO A 292 1.56 -16.45 6.65
CA PRO A 292 1.11 -15.39 5.76
C PRO A 292 1.31 -15.74 4.27
N ALA A 293 2.40 -16.43 3.92
CA ALA A 293 2.68 -16.86 2.56
C ALA A 293 1.69 -17.93 2.07
N GLN A 294 1.31 -18.88 2.92
CA GLN A 294 0.25 -19.85 2.62
C GLN A 294 -1.10 -19.17 2.37
N PHE A 295 -1.46 -18.21 3.23
CA PHE A 295 -2.70 -17.45 3.07
C PHE A 295 -2.75 -16.73 1.72
N GLN A 296 -1.72 -15.96 1.37
CA GLN A 296 -1.69 -15.23 0.10
C GLN A 296 -1.77 -16.16 -1.11
N SER A 297 -1.05 -17.28 -1.05
CA SER A 297 -1.03 -18.31 -2.08
C SER A 297 -2.39 -18.99 -2.25
N ALA A 298 -3.08 -19.26 -1.14
CA ALA A 298 -4.43 -19.83 -1.17
C ALA A 298 -5.43 -18.86 -1.81
N VAL A 299 -5.39 -17.58 -1.47
CA VAL A 299 -6.28 -16.58 -2.09
C VAL A 299 -5.99 -16.48 -3.59
N ALA A 300 -4.72 -16.39 -4.00
CA ALA A 300 -4.35 -16.29 -5.41
C ALA A 300 -4.74 -17.55 -6.22
N LEU A 301 -4.49 -18.74 -5.67
CA LEU A 301 -4.89 -20.01 -6.28
C LEU A 301 -6.40 -20.15 -6.39
N CYS A 302 -7.13 -19.89 -5.32
CA CYS A 302 -8.60 -19.98 -5.33
C CYS A 302 -9.22 -18.98 -6.30
N THR A 303 -8.70 -17.75 -6.35
CA THR A 303 -9.15 -16.75 -7.34
C THR A 303 -8.96 -17.27 -8.76
N THR A 304 -7.78 -17.81 -9.05
CA THR A 304 -7.45 -18.35 -10.38
C THR A 304 -8.34 -19.53 -10.76
N LEU A 305 -8.55 -20.46 -9.83
CA LEU A 305 -9.41 -21.63 -10.05
C LEU A 305 -10.89 -21.25 -10.17
N CYS A 306 -11.37 -20.29 -9.38
CA CYS A 306 -12.74 -19.80 -9.48
C CYS A 306 -12.99 -19.16 -10.85
N LYS A 307 -12.08 -18.31 -11.34
CA LYS A 307 -12.15 -17.76 -12.71
C LYS A 307 -12.10 -18.85 -13.78
N ARG A 308 -11.19 -19.83 -13.64
CA ARG A 308 -11.03 -20.94 -14.59
C ARG A 308 -12.28 -21.81 -14.71
N TYR A 309 -12.99 -22.02 -13.61
CA TYR A 309 -14.12 -22.95 -13.53
C TYR A 309 -15.50 -22.26 -13.39
N GLY A 310 -15.57 -20.94 -13.54
CA GLY A 310 -16.84 -20.19 -13.50
C GLY A 310 -17.52 -20.26 -12.12
N ILE A 311 -16.75 -20.14 -11.04
CA ILE A 311 -17.27 -20.03 -9.68
C ILE A 311 -17.29 -18.54 -9.30
N ASP A 312 -18.36 -17.85 -9.70
CA ASP A 312 -18.43 -16.39 -9.61
C ASP A 312 -18.68 -15.87 -8.18
N ASP A 313 -19.29 -16.69 -7.33
CA ASP A 313 -19.50 -16.36 -5.91
C ASP A 313 -19.01 -17.53 -5.02
N PRO A 314 -17.82 -17.39 -4.40
CA PRO A 314 -17.21 -18.43 -3.59
C PRO A 314 -17.91 -18.62 -2.24
N VAL A 315 -18.69 -17.62 -1.79
CA VAL A 315 -19.42 -17.65 -0.51
C VAL A 315 -20.88 -18.06 -0.66
N LYS A 316 -21.40 -18.08 -1.90
CA LYS A 316 -22.75 -18.55 -2.20
C LYS A 316 -22.99 -19.95 -1.62
N LEU A 317 -23.98 -20.03 -0.76
CA LEU A 317 -24.44 -21.31 -0.22
C LEU A 317 -25.17 -22.09 -1.30
N VAL A 318 -24.73 -23.32 -1.52
CA VAL A 318 -25.34 -24.25 -2.48
C VAL A 318 -25.58 -25.61 -1.84
N PRO A 319 -26.65 -26.34 -2.28
CA PRO A 319 -26.87 -27.71 -1.85
C PRO A 319 -25.63 -28.55 -2.13
N THR A 320 -25.05 -29.10 -1.07
CA THR A 320 -23.79 -29.83 -1.13
C THR A 320 -23.97 -31.17 -0.43
N PRO A 321 -23.85 -32.29 -1.16
CA PRO A 321 -23.80 -33.62 -0.56
C PRO A 321 -22.59 -33.73 0.37
N THR A 322 -22.83 -34.32 1.53
CA THR A 322 -21.83 -34.60 2.55
C THR A 322 -21.84 -36.08 2.88
N ASN A 323 -20.72 -36.60 3.38
CA ASN A 323 -20.65 -37.99 3.81
C ASN A 323 -21.35 -38.19 5.16
N ALA A 324 -21.28 -37.20 6.05
CA ALA A 324 -21.71 -37.35 7.44
C ALA A 324 -23.01 -36.64 7.82
N PHE A 325 -23.52 -35.72 6.97
CA PHE A 325 -24.55 -34.76 7.36
C PHE A 325 -25.67 -34.61 6.31
N GLY A 326 -25.85 -35.59 5.43
CA GLY A 326 -26.81 -35.50 4.32
C GLY A 326 -26.47 -34.36 3.34
N ILE A 327 -27.46 -33.56 2.97
CA ILE A 327 -27.27 -32.38 2.10
C ILE A 327 -27.25 -31.13 2.97
N ARG A 328 -26.16 -30.35 2.88
CA ARG A 328 -26.02 -29.06 3.58
C ARG A 328 -25.93 -27.89 2.59
N GLN A 329 -26.32 -26.71 3.04
CA GLN A 329 -26.07 -25.47 2.32
C GLN A 329 -24.67 -24.97 2.66
N LEU A 330 -23.71 -25.18 1.76
CA LEU A 330 -22.29 -24.84 1.99
C LEU A 330 -21.78 -23.84 0.96
N PRO A 331 -20.82 -22.97 1.34
CA PRO A 331 -20.11 -22.12 0.40
C PRO A 331 -19.39 -22.95 -0.67
N ARG A 332 -19.19 -22.38 -1.86
CA ARG A 332 -18.41 -23.00 -2.94
C ARG A 332 -16.93 -23.19 -2.59
N ILE A 333 -16.39 -22.44 -1.64
CA ILE A 333 -15.14 -22.75 -0.93
C ILE A 333 -15.49 -23.28 0.46
N CYS A 334 -15.38 -24.58 0.70
CA CYS A 334 -15.80 -25.24 1.95
C CYS A 334 -14.63 -25.88 2.72
N ALA A 335 -14.82 -26.17 4.00
CA ALA A 335 -13.86 -26.96 4.77
C ALA A 335 -14.19 -28.45 4.67
N HIS A 336 -13.17 -29.31 4.79
CA HIS A 336 -13.39 -30.76 4.87
C HIS A 336 -14.34 -31.17 6.01
N ARG A 337 -14.23 -30.55 7.20
CA ARG A 337 -15.14 -30.76 8.34
C ARG A 337 -16.61 -30.49 8.05
N ASP A 338 -16.88 -29.64 7.05
CA ASP A 338 -18.27 -29.29 6.72
C ASP A 338 -18.96 -30.47 6.01
N ARG A 339 -18.17 -31.43 5.50
CA ARG A 339 -18.60 -32.57 4.69
C ARG A 339 -18.38 -33.92 5.34
N VAL A 340 -17.38 -34.04 6.22
CA VAL A 340 -16.94 -35.29 6.85
C VAL A 340 -16.71 -35.05 8.34
N GLN A 341 -16.89 -36.07 9.20
CA GLN A 341 -16.54 -35.99 10.63
C GLN A 341 -15.01 -35.97 10.79
N THR A 342 -14.43 -34.77 10.82
CA THR A 342 -12.99 -34.55 10.91
C THR A 342 -12.69 -33.16 11.47
N GLU A 343 -11.52 -32.96 12.06
CA GLU A 343 -11.01 -31.63 12.41
C GLU A 343 -10.45 -30.89 11.19
N CYS A 344 -10.17 -31.57 10.08
CA CYS A 344 -9.60 -30.95 8.88
C CYS A 344 -10.48 -29.80 8.36
N PRO A 345 -9.94 -28.61 7.99
CA PRO A 345 -8.53 -28.28 7.84
C PRO A 345 -7.84 -27.65 9.08
N GLY A 346 -8.40 -27.76 10.30
CA GLY A 346 -7.83 -27.10 11.48
C GLY A 346 -8.74 -26.98 12.71
N SER A 347 -8.65 -25.92 13.52
CA SER A 347 -9.57 -25.74 14.65
C SER A 347 -11.00 -25.36 14.20
N GLY A 348 -11.97 -25.44 15.12
CA GLY A 348 -13.40 -25.20 14.88
C GLY A 348 -13.70 -24.05 13.90
N GLY A 349 -14.46 -24.34 12.85
CA GLY A 349 -14.82 -23.37 11.80
C GLY A 349 -13.71 -23.03 10.79
N GLY A 350 -12.56 -23.71 10.83
CA GLY A 350 -11.44 -23.42 9.92
C GLY A 350 -10.71 -22.11 10.25
N ARG A 351 -10.79 -21.65 11.51
CA ARG A 351 -10.19 -20.38 11.95
C ARG A 351 -8.67 -20.38 11.80
N THR A 352 -8.01 -21.49 12.10
CA THR A 352 -6.55 -21.60 11.99
C THR A 352 -6.04 -21.50 10.56
N ILE A 353 -6.82 -21.93 9.58
CA ILE A 353 -6.49 -21.70 8.16
C ILE A 353 -7.06 -20.39 7.61
N ARG A 354 -7.69 -19.57 8.46
CA ARG A 354 -8.29 -18.28 8.09
C ARG A 354 -9.30 -18.43 6.93
N LEU A 355 -10.12 -19.48 6.97
CA LEU A 355 -11.00 -19.85 5.86
C LEU A 355 -11.96 -18.73 5.43
N GLU A 356 -12.55 -18.04 6.40
CA GLU A 356 -13.48 -16.94 6.10
C GLU A 356 -12.77 -15.74 5.47
N GLU A 357 -11.56 -15.43 5.94
CA GLU A 357 -10.75 -14.36 5.34
C GLU A 357 -10.34 -14.72 3.90
N ILE A 358 -9.99 -15.99 3.63
CA ILE A 358 -9.71 -16.47 2.27
C ILE A 358 -10.93 -16.27 1.38
N ARG A 359 -12.12 -16.71 1.84
CA ARG A 359 -13.38 -16.57 1.09
C ARG A 359 -13.67 -15.12 0.70
N GLN A 360 -13.59 -14.20 1.66
CA GLN A 360 -13.86 -12.79 1.41
C GLN A 360 -12.80 -12.18 0.47
N ALA A 361 -11.53 -12.51 0.65
CA ALA A 361 -10.46 -12.02 -0.22
C ALA A 361 -10.59 -12.56 -1.66
N VAL A 362 -11.04 -13.81 -1.84
CA VAL A 362 -11.32 -14.35 -3.19
C VAL A 362 -12.52 -13.65 -3.80
N ARG A 363 -13.62 -13.47 -3.04
CA ARG A 363 -14.82 -12.77 -3.52
C ARG A 363 -14.52 -11.36 -4.00
N GLN A 364 -13.63 -10.63 -3.33
CA GLN A 364 -13.23 -9.28 -3.72
C GLN A 364 -12.37 -9.22 -5.01
N ARG A 365 -11.82 -10.36 -5.46
CA ARG A 365 -10.91 -10.46 -6.62
C ARG A 365 -11.55 -11.10 -7.85
N LEU A 366 -12.78 -11.61 -7.70
CA LEU A 366 -13.64 -12.09 -8.78
C LEU A 366 -14.46 -10.90 -9.29
#